data_AF-A0AAV4BWR8-F1
#
_entry.id   AF-A0AAV4BWR8-F1
#
_cell.length_a   1.000
_cell.length_b   1.000
_cell.length_c   1.000
_cell.angle_alpha   90.00
_cell.angle_beta   90.00
_cell.angle_gamma   90.00
#
_symmetry.space_group_name_H-M   'P 1'
#
loop_
_entity.id
_entity.type
_entity.pdbx_description
1 polymer ?
#
loop_
_entity_poly.entity_id
_entity_poly.type
_entity_poly.pdbx_seq_one_letter_code
_entity_poly.pdbx_strand_id
1 'polypeptide(L)'
;MISQRRVPIPVFSLYLNRYNSNGRDSMLIFGGSDRDYCTGGLIFTPLTAPRSWQFEVDGVEVSSRMKVVSDEPGRAELDTSTPLIHGPMEEVRMLHYLLGGKPHEKLPRTFVFDCSKVDSLPPVEFIVSGYRLPLSSRDYVIKEDQDGQITCFSAIAGLYWRKDTTPIWILGTAFMRAYYTLFDKGNSRVGFAKARH
;
A
#
# COMPACT_ATOMS: atom_id res chain seq x y z
N MET A 1 5.31 -14.00 -22.71
CA MET A 1 6.35 -14.61 -21.86
C MET A 1 6.00 -16.01 -21.40
N ILE A 2 4.91 -16.21 -20.65
CA ILE A 2 4.52 -17.55 -20.13
C ILE A 2 4.24 -18.55 -21.27
N SER A 3 3.36 -18.21 -22.21
CA SER A 3 3.03 -19.08 -23.36
C SER A 3 4.24 -19.41 -24.24
N GLN A 4 5.19 -18.50 -24.31
CA GLN A 4 6.45 -18.64 -25.04
C GLN A 4 7.55 -19.32 -24.21
N ARG A 5 7.26 -19.76 -22.98
CA ARG A 5 8.21 -20.39 -22.05
C ARG A 5 9.50 -19.58 -21.84
N ARG A 6 9.38 -18.25 -21.79
CA ARG A 6 10.50 -17.31 -21.57
C ARG A 6 10.79 -17.00 -20.09
N VAL A 7 9.98 -17.55 -19.18
CA VAL A 7 10.14 -17.44 -17.74
C VAL A 7 10.04 -18.84 -17.13
N PRO A 8 10.88 -19.19 -16.14
CA PRO A 8 10.89 -20.54 -15.55
C PRO A 8 9.64 -20.83 -14.73
N ILE A 9 9.09 -19.81 -14.06
CA ILE A 9 7.81 -19.89 -13.34
C ILE A 9 6.93 -18.67 -13.68
N PRO A 10 5.59 -18.79 -13.64
CA PRO A 10 4.64 -17.75 -14.04
C PRO A 10 4.45 -16.67 -12.96
N VAL A 11 5.55 -16.09 -12.48
CA VAL A 11 5.54 -15.02 -11.47
C VAL A 11 6.31 -13.81 -11.97
N PHE A 12 6.04 -12.65 -11.39
CA PHE A 12 6.98 -11.54 -11.40
C PHE A 12 6.98 -10.86 -10.04
N SER A 13 8.01 -10.11 -9.74
CA SER A 13 8.13 -9.44 -8.44
C SER A 13 8.72 -8.05 -8.57
N LEU A 14 8.36 -7.21 -7.61
CA LEU A 14 8.64 -5.79 -7.61
C LEU A 14 9.27 -5.36 -6.28
N TYR A 15 10.40 -4.69 -6.39
CA TYR A 15 11.00 -3.90 -5.32
C TYR A 15 11.00 -2.44 -5.76
N LEU A 16 10.35 -1.57 -4.99
CA LEU A 16 10.37 -0.13 -5.22
C LEU A 16 11.26 0.53 -4.19
N ASN A 17 12.31 1.19 -4.66
CA ASN A 17 13.21 1.91 -3.79
C ASN A 17 12.54 3.16 -3.19
N ARG A 18 12.95 3.53 -1.98
CA ARG A 18 12.69 4.85 -1.38
C ARG A 18 13.77 5.84 -1.81
N TYR A 19 13.36 7.10 -1.96
CA TYR A 19 14.28 8.21 -2.13
C TYR A 19 15.27 8.23 -0.95
N ASN A 20 16.57 8.29 -1.23
CA ASN A 20 17.70 8.22 -0.26
C ASN A 20 18.01 6.86 0.38
N SER A 21 17.56 5.72 -0.16
CA SER A 21 18.23 4.45 0.20
C SER A 21 19.62 4.40 -0.42
N ASN A 22 20.51 3.57 0.12
CA ASN A 22 21.96 3.47 -0.13
C ASN A 22 22.41 3.19 -1.59
N GLY A 23 21.92 3.96 -2.58
CA GLY A 23 22.28 3.84 -4.00
C GLY A 23 21.66 2.63 -4.73
N ARG A 24 20.64 1.97 -4.17
CA ARG A 24 20.02 0.78 -4.79
C ARG A 24 18.89 1.17 -5.75
N ASP A 25 18.86 0.62 -6.95
CA ASP A 25 17.75 0.87 -7.89
C ASP A 25 16.48 0.09 -7.54
N SER A 26 15.34 0.56 -8.05
CA SER A 26 14.10 -0.25 -8.05
C SER A 26 14.27 -1.43 -9.00
N MET A 27 13.61 -2.55 -8.72
CA MET A 27 13.79 -3.80 -9.47
C MET A 27 12.47 -4.44 -9.86
N LEU A 28 12.39 -4.91 -11.11
CA LEU A 28 11.33 -5.76 -11.62
C LEU A 28 11.93 -7.08 -12.11
N ILE A 29 11.50 -8.19 -11.52
CA ILE A 29 12.03 -9.52 -11.84
C ILE A 29 10.92 -10.34 -12.50
N PHE A 30 11.13 -10.78 -13.74
CA PHE A 30 10.25 -11.73 -14.41
C PHE A 30 10.71 -13.16 -14.16
N GLY A 31 9.76 -14.02 -13.78
CA GLY A 31 10.02 -15.45 -13.59
C GLY A 31 10.69 -15.83 -12.28
N GLY A 32 10.73 -14.94 -11.30
CA GLY A 32 11.35 -15.24 -10.01
C GLY A 32 11.16 -14.15 -8.97
N SER A 33 11.91 -14.31 -7.87
CA SER A 33 11.98 -13.40 -6.75
C SER A 33 13.39 -13.38 -6.18
N ASP A 34 13.76 -12.28 -5.53
CA ASP A 34 15.06 -12.12 -4.90
C ASP A 34 14.89 -11.68 -3.45
N ARG A 35 15.43 -12.49 -2.53
CA ARG A 35 15.31 -12.30 -1.08
C ARG A 35 16.20 -11.15 -0.57
N ASP A 36 17.16 -10.70 -1.36
CA ASP A 36 18.04 -9.58 -0.99
C ASP A 36 17.28 -8.24 -0.92
N TYR A 37 16.08 -8.18 -1.51
CA TYR A 37 15.18 -7.02 -1.48
C TYR A 37 14.11 -7.08 -0.38
N CYS A 38 14.06 -8.13 0.43
CA CYS A 38 13.06 -8.24 1.48
C CYS A 38 13.59 -8.86 2.78
N THR A 39 12.81 -8.73 3.84
CA THR A 39 13.06 -9.37 5.14
C THR A 39 11.87 -10.25 5.50
N GLY A 40 12.15 -11.43 6.07
CA GLY A 40 11.11 -12.40 6.44
C GLY A 40 10.63 -13.24 5.25
N GLY A 41 9.55 -14.00 5.47
CA GLY A 41 8.90 -14.80 4.45
C GLY A 41 7.81 -14.02 3.69
N LEU A 42 7.52 -14.45 2.46
CA LEU A 42 6.36 -13.95 1.73
C LEU A 42 5.08 -14.48 2.36
N ILE A 43 4.17 -13.57 2.69
CA ILE A 43 2.81 -13.84 3.12
C ILE A 43 1.93 -13.80 1.89
N PHE A 44 1.20 -14.88 1.61
CA PHE A 44 0.37 -14.99 0.42
C PHE A 44 -1.12 -14.83 0.73
N THR A 45 -1.83 -14.17 -0.18
CA THR A 45 -3.28 -14.10 -0.22
C THR A 45 -3.80 -14.47 -1.61
N PRO A 46 -4.90 -15.23 -1.73
CA PRO A 46 -5.49 -15.56 -3.03
C PRO A 46 -6.09 -14.32 -3.70
N LEU A 47 -6.12 -14.33 -5.03
CA LEU A 47 -6.84 -13.33 -5.81
C LEU A 47 -8.33 -13.64 -5.84
N THR A 48 -9.16 -12.60 -5.79
CA THR A 48 -10.62 -12.69 -5.90
C THR A 48 -11.14 -12.44 -7.31
N ALA A 49 -10.28 -11.96 -8.21
CA ALA A 49 -10.65 -11.65 -9.58
C ALA A 49 -9.62 -12.18 -10.59
N PRO A 50 -10.03 -12.79 -11.72
CA PRO A 50 -9.11 -13.43 -12.66
C PRO A 50 -8.29 -12.46 -13.52
N ARG A 51 -8.73 -11.19 -13.61
CA ARG A 51 -8.18 -10.16 -14.51
C ARG A 51 -7.57 -8.95 -13.79
N SER A 52 -7.62 -8.91 -12.46
CA SER A 52 -6.99 -7.87 -11.65
C SER A 52 -6.17 -8.49 -10.53
N TRP A 53 -5.28 -7.70 -9.93
CA TRP A 53 -4.53 -8.09 -8.73
C TRP A 53 -5.32 -7.74 -7.47
N GLN A 54 -6.60 -8.14 -7.48
CA GLN A 54 -7.55 -7.87 -6.41
C GLN A 54 -7.60 -9.04 -5.42
N PHE A 55 -7.67 -8.74 -4.13
CA PHE A 55 -7.72 -9.69 -3.02
C PHE A 55 -8.56 -9.12 -1.86
N GLU A 56 -8.88 -9.98 -0.89
CA GLU A 56 -9.64 -9.57 0.32
C GLU A 56 -8.73 -8.93 1.36
N VAL A 57 -9.28 -7.94 2.07
CA VAL A 57 -8.63 -7.27 3.20
C VAL A 57 -9.55 -7.42 4.40
N ASP A 58 -9.07 -8.07 5.45
CA ASP A 58 -9.85 -8.34 6.66
C ASP A 58 -10.16 -7.05 7.44
N GLY A 59 -9.31 -6.03 7.27
CA GLY A 59 -9.53 -4.68 7.80
C GLY A 59 -8.32 -3.76 7.62
N VAL A 60 -8.53 -2.47 7.89
CA VAL A 60 -7.46 -1.49 8.11
C VAL A 60 -7.58 -0.93 9.52
N GLU A 61 -6.47 -0.92 10.26
CA GLU A 61 -6.43 -0.52 11.67
C GLU A 61 -5.39 0.58 11.92
N VAL A 62 -5.63 1.38 12.98
CA VAL A 62 -4.65 2.30 13.54
C VAL A 62 -4.21 1.77 14.91
N SER A 63 -2.90 1.72 15.17
CA SER A 63 -2.33 1.28 16.47
C SER A 63 -2.80 -0.09 16.95
N SER A 64 -2.99 -1.04 16.03
CA SER A 64 -3.34 -2.46 16.30
C SER A 64 -4.56 -2.74 17.20
N ARG A 65 -5.43 -1.74 17.43
CA ARG A 65 -6.57 -1.84 18.36
C ARG A 65 -7.82 -1.05 17.96
N MET A 66 -7.75 -0.21 16.93
CA MET A 66 -8.89 0.57 16.44
C MET A 66 -9.12 0.25 14.97
N LYS A 67 -10.13 -0.57 14.68
CA LYS A 67 -10.56 -0.90 13.32
C LYS A 67 -11.23 0.33 12.70
N VAL A 68 -10.72 0.73 11.54
CA VAL A 68 -11.16 1.93 10.80
C VAL A 68 -12.11 1.59 9.67
N VAL A 69 -12.00 0.37 9.14
CA VAL A 69 -12.85 -0.17 8.07
C VAL A 69 -14.08 -0.84 8.66
N SER A 70 -15.15 -0.92 7.88
CA SER A 70 -16.38 -1.66 8.21
C SER A 70 -16.10 -3.04 8.80
N ASP A 71 -17.03 -3.55 9.60
CA ASP A 71 -16.89 -4.87 10.22
C ASP A 71 -16.75 -6.01 9.20
N GLU A 72 -17.26 -5.82 7.98
CA GLU A 72 -17.10 -6.73 6.85
C GLU A 72 -15.71 -6.60 6.17
N PRO A 73 -15.12 -7.73 5.71
CA PRO A 73 -13.90 -7.71 4.91
C PRO A 73 -14.05 -6.82 3.67
N GLY A 74 -13.10 -5.92 3.49
CA GLY A 74 -12.99 -5.09 2.30
C GLY A 74 -12.29 -5.84 1.16
N ARG A 75 -12.09 -5.14 0.05
CA ARG A 75 -11.26 -5.63 -1.06
C ARG A 75 -10.19 -4.61 -1.37
N ALA A 76 -9.02 -5.07 -1.78
CA ALA A 76 -7.95 -4.22 -2.27
C ALA A 76 -7.46 -4.69 -3.63
N GLU A 77 -6.92 -3.77 -4.42
CA GLU A 77 -6.24 -4.05 -5.68
C GLU A 77 -4.85 -3.41 -5.67
N LEU A 78 -3.85 -4.15 -6.16
CA LEU A 78 -2.52 -3.59 -6.40
C LEU A 78 -2.48 -2.90 -7.76
N ASP A 79 -2.03 -1.65 -7.76
CA ASP A 79 -1.90 -0.86 -8.98
C ASP A 79 -0.56 -0.12 -9.03
N THR A 80 0.36 -0.62 -9.85
CA THR A 80 1.69 -0.02 -10.03
C THR A 80 1.65 1.33 -10.74
N SER A 81 0.55 1.68 -11.41
CA SER A 81 0.36 2.96 -12.08
C SER A 81 -0.13 4.07 -11.15
N THR A 82 -0.54 3.72 -9.92
CA THR A 82 -1.04 4.65 -8.93
C THR A 82 0.06 5.02 -7.92
N PRO A 83 0.37 6.31 -7.71
CA PRO A 83 1.42 6.71 -6.78
C PRO A 83 1.03 6.51 -5.30
N LEU A 84 -0.22 6.82 -4.95
CA LEU A 84 -0.72 6.86 -3.57
C LEU A 84 -1.45 5.58 -3.16
N ILE A 85 -1.85 5.50 -1.91
CA ILE A 85 -2.87 4.56 -1.44
C ILE A 85 -4.20 5.28 -1.54
N HIS A 86 -5.20 4.65 -2.16
CA HIS A 86 -6.56 5.16 -2.17
C HIS A 86 -7.50 4.24 -1.42
N GLY A 87 -8.45 4.83 -0.69
CA GLY A 87 -9.51 4.10 -0.01
C GLY A 87 -10.85 4.83 -0.07
N PRO A 88 -11.94 4.17 0.34
CA PRO A 88 -13.26 4.77 0.47
C PRO A 88 -13.20 6.06 1.29
N MET A 89 -13.78 7.16 0.79
CA MET A 89 -13.64 8.48 1.42
C MET A 89 -13.98 8.49 2.92
N GLU A 90 -15.05 7.81 3.32
CA GLU A 90 -15.49 7.78 4.73
C GLU A 90 -14.48 7.04 5.62
N GLU A 91 -13.94 5.92 5.15
CA GLU A 91 -12.89 5.17 5.86
C GLU A 91 -11.61 5.99 5.96
N VAL A 92 -11.21 6.64 4.86
CA VAL A 92 -10.00 7.49 4.85
C VAL A 92 -10.18 8.71 5.76
N ARG A 93 -11.37 9.29 5.85
CA ARG A 93 -11.65 10.41 6.76
C ARG A 93 -11.55 9.96 8.22
N MET A 94 -12.13 8.80 8.55
CA MET A 94 -12.01 8.21 9.89
C MET A 94 -10.54 7.89 10.23
N LEU A 95 -9.81 7.31 9.28
CA LEU A 95 -8.37 7.02 9.41
C LEU A 95 -7.59 8.27 9.81
N HIS A 96 -7.78 9.37 9.07
CA HIS A 96 -7.05 10.62 9.35
C HIS A 96 -7.52 11.29 10.65
N TYR A 97 -8.80 11.18 11.02
CA TYR A 97 -9.26 11.65 12.33
C TYR A 97 -8.52 10.95 13.48
N LEU A 98 -8.36 9.62 13.40
CA LEU A 98 -7.64 8.83 14.42
C LEU A 98 -6.13 9.12 14.43
N LEU A 99 -5.54 9.43 13.28
CA LEU A 99 -4.13 9.81 13.17
C LEU A 99 -3.86 11.29 13.54
N GLY A 100 -4.89 12.09 13.82
CA GLY A 100 -4.75 13.52 14.06
C GLY A 100 -4.41 14.35 12.80
N GLY A 101 -4.68 13.81 11.61
CA GLY A 101 -4.55 14.50 10.33
C GLY A 101 -5.75 15.39 10.03
N LYS A 102 -5.57 16.31 9.07
CA LYS A 102 -6.62 17.24 8.63
C LYS A 102 -6.75 17.22 7.11
N PRO A 103 -7.93 17.45 6.53
CA PRO A 103 -8.07 17.65 5.10
C PRO A 103 -7.18 18.81 4.62
N HIS A 104 -6.56 18.67 3.45
CA HIS A 104 -5.83 19.78 2.85
C HIS A 104 -6.83 20.84 2.33
N GLU A 105 -6.54 22.12 2.57
CA GLU A 105 -7.48 23.21 2.28
C GLU A 105 -7.78 23.38 0.78
N LYS A 106 -6.77 23.16 -0.07
CA LYS A 106 -6.87 23.43 -1.52
C LYS A 106 -6.92 22.17 -2.39
N LEU A 107 -6.59 21.01 -1.82
CA LEU A 107 -6.44 19.76 -2.58
C LEU A 107 -7.50 18.78 -2.11
N PRO A 108 -8.58 18.61 -2.89
CA PRO A 108 -9.69 17.78 -2.46
C PRO A 108 -9.22 16.34 -2.25
N ARG A 109 -9.80 15.67 -1.24
CA ARG A 109 -9.56 14.25 -0.92
C ARG A 109 -8.17 13.90 -0.39
N THR A 110 -7.32 14.90 -0.21
CA THR A 110 -5.98 14.75 0.38
C THR A 110 -5.97 15.25 1.82
N PHE A 111 -5.01 14.77 2.58
CA PHE A 111 -4.88 15.06 4.00
C PHE A 111 -3.43 15.41 4.33
N VAL A 112 -3.25 16.21 5.38
CA VAL A 112 -1.95 16.65 5.87
C VAL A 112 -1.83 16.42 7.38
N PHE A 113 -0.59 16.30 7.82
CA PHE A 113 -0.21 16.19 9.22
C PHE A 113 0.61 17.39 9.66
N ASP A 114 0.63 17.64 10.97
CA ASP A 114 1.63 18.49 11.59
C ASP A 114 3.01 17.83 11.43
N CYS A 115 3.90 18.47 10.67
CA CYS A 115 5.22 17.95 10.38
C CYS A 115 6.06 17.65 11.64
N SER A 116 5.82 18.36 12.74
CA SER A 116 6.53 18.13 14.01
C SER A 116 6.13 16.82 14.70
N LYS A 117 4.98 16.24 14.33
CA LYS A 117 4.42 15.04 14.95
C LYS A 117 4.62 13.77 14.14
N VAL A 118 5.17 13.87 12.92
CA VAL A 118 5.27 12.74 11.97
C VAL A 118 5.98 11.52 12.57
N ASP A 119 7.09 11.71 13.28
CA ASP A 119 7.84 10.59 13.88
C ASP A 119 7.08 9.90 15.04
N SER A 120 6.03 10.54 15.58
CA SER A 120 5.17 9.99 16.63
C SER A 120 3.86 9.40 16.13
N LEU A 121 3.56 9.52 14.84
CA LEU A 121 2.32 8.98 14.29
C LEU A 121 2.33 7.45 14.36
N PRO A 122 1.21 6.82 14.74
CA PRO A 122 1.15 5.37 14.88
C PRO A 122 1.14 4.65 13.53
N PRO A 123 1.40 3.34 13.50
CA PRO A 123 1.29 2.57 12.27
C PRO A 123 -0.15 2.46 11.78
N VAL A 124 -0.31 2.45 10.45
CA VAL A 124 -1.53 2.04 9.75
C VAL A 124 -1.32 0.61 9.28
N GLU A 125 -2.22 -0.31 9.63
CA GLU A 125 -2.04 -1.74 9.34
C GLU A 125 -3.14 -2.24 8.40
N PHE A 126 -2.75 -2.81 7.27
CA PHE A 126 -3.64 -3.62 6.44
C PHE A 126 -3.61 -5.05 6.95
N ILE A 127 -4.77 -5.65 7.20
CA ILE A 127 -4.90 -7.04 7.62
C ILE A 127 -5.33 -7.87 6.42
N VAL A 128 -4.52 -8.87 6.07
CA VAL A 128 -4.70 -9.67 4.87
C VAL A 128 -4.49 -11.14 5.21
N SER A 129 -5.53 -11.97 5.04
CA SER A 129 -5.49 -13.40 5.40
C SER A 129 -5.03 -13.63 6.86
N GLY A 130 -5.43 -12.77 7.78
CA GLY A 130 -5.03 -12.78 9.19
C GLY A 130 -3.64 -12.22 9.50
N TYR A 131 -2.86 -11.84 8.49
CA TYR A 131 -1.53 -11.25 8.67
C TYR A 131 -1.60 -9.73 8.66
N ARG A 132 -0.85 -9.10 9.57
CA ARG A 132 -0.75 -7.64 9.67
C ARG A 132 0.39 -7.11 8.79
N LEU A 133 0.08 -6.12 7.96
CA LEU A 133 1.01 -5.41 7.09
C LEU A 133 1.11 -3.94 7.55
N PRO A 134 1.91 -3.64 8.60
CA PRO A 134 2.07 -2.28 9.13
C PRO A 134 2.84 -1.34 8.18
N LEU A 135 2.29 -0.15 8.00
CA LEU A 135 2.93 1.01 7.40
C LEU A 135 3.36 1.94 8.52
N SER A 136 4.66 2.21 8.62
CA SER A 136 5.18 3.22 9.55
C SER A 136 4.80 4.63 9.06
N SER A 137 4.92 5.65 9.92
CA SER A 137 4.68 7.04 9.51
C SER A 137 5.51 7.48 8.31
N ARG A 138 6.74 6.96 8.19
CA ARG A 138 7.62 7.19 7.03
C ARG A 138 7.15 6.49 5.75
N ASP A 139 6.28 5.50 5.86
CA ASP A 139 5.72 4.76 4.74
C ASP A 139 4.50 5.48 4.15
N TYR A 140 3.74 6.22 4.98
CA TYR A 140 2.51 6.88 4.57
C TYR A 140 2.52 8.41 4.68
N VAL A 141 3.63 9.05 5.05
CA VAL A 141 3.78 10.52 5.03
C VAL A 141 4.82 10.94 3.99
N ILE A 142 4.43 11.85 3.10
CA ILE A 142 5.26 12.48 2.08
C ILE A 142 5.57 13.90 2.54
N LYS A 143 6.86 14.23 2.69
CA LYS A 143 7.31 15.59 2.98
C LYS A 143 7.60 16.28 1.65
N GLU A 144 6.83 17.31 1.33
CA GLU A 144 7.11 18.20 0.20
C GLU A 144 7.65 19.53 0.71
N ASP A 145 8.74 19.99 0.10
CA ASP A 145 9.31 21.31 0.33
C ASP A 145 8.96 22.21 -0.85
N GLN A 146 8.21 23.28 -0.58
CA GLN A 146 7.92 24.34 -1.55
C GLN A 146 8.51 25.64 -1.01
N ASP A 147 9.62 26.08 -1.62
CA ASP A 147 10.33 27.32 -1.28
C ASP A 147 10.67 27.46 0.23
N GLY A 148 11.07 26.37 0.88
CA GLY A 148 11.43 26.32 2.30
C GLY A 148 10.24 26.07 3.24
N GLN A 149 9.02 25.98 2.70
CA GLN A 149 7.83 25.58 3.45
C GLN A 149 7.59 24.08 3.28
N ILE A 150 7.83 23.32 4.35
CA ILE A 150 7.59 21.87 4.36
C ILE A 150 6.12 21.59 4.68
N THR A 151 5.45 20.87 3.77
CA THR A 151 4.12 20.31 3.98
C THR A 151 4.20 18.78 4.08
N CYS A 152 3.60 18.21 5.12
CA CYS A 152 3.59 16.76 5.34
C CYS A 152 2.27 16.17 4.87
N PHE A 153 2.22 15.78 3.60
CA PHE A 153 1.08 15.12 2.98
C PHE A 153 0.95 13.67 3.42
N SER A 154 -0.29 13.22 3.59
CA SER A 154 -0.58 11.79 3.65
C SER A 154 -0.46 11.17 2.27
N ALA A 155 0.20 10.02 2.18
CA ALA A 155 0.20 9.17 1.00
C ALA A 155 -1.11 8.36 0.86
N ILE A 156 -2.04 8.51 1.82
CA ILE A 156 -3.36 7.89 1.81
C ILE A 156 -4.40 8.96 1.46
N ALA A 157 -5.10 8.78 0.36
CA ALA A 157 -6.10 9.72 -0.15
C ALA A 157 -7.47 9.05 -0.33
N GLY A 158 -8.52 9.85 -0.18
CA GLY A 158 -9.89 9.35 -0.36
C GLY A 158 -10.28 9.29 -1.83
N LEU A 159 -11.16 8.36 -2.18
CA LEU A 159 -11.87 8.33 -3.46
C LEU A 159 -13.37 8.14 -3.22
N TYR A 160 -14.17 8.61 -4.19
CA TYR A 160 -15.60 8.37 -4.23
C TYR A 160 -15.89 7.28 -5.26
N TRP A 161 -16.54 6.22 -4.82
CA TRP A 161 -17.05 5.19 -5.71
C TRP A 161 -18.45 5.54 -6.18
N ARG A 162 -18.82 5.04 -7.37
CA ARG A 162 -20.20 5.16 -7.83
C ARG A 162 -21.09 4.31 -6.92
N LYS A 163 -22.34 4.74 -6.73
CA LYS A 163 -23.31 4.06 -5.84
C LYS A 163 -23.56 2.60 -6.20
N ASP A 164 -23.36 2.23 -7.46
CA ASP A 164 -23.54 0.89 -8.02
C ASP A 164 -22.26 0.03 -7.97
N THR A 165 -21.17 0.56 -7.43
CA THR A 165 -19.89 -0.15 -7.34
C THR A 165 -19.50 -0.39 -5.89
N THR A 166 -19.11 -1.62 -5.59
CA THR A 166 -18.54 -1.96 -4.28
C THR A 166 -17.17 -1.27 -4.12
N PRO A 167 -16.98 -0.40 -3.11
CA PRO A 167 -15.72 0.29 -2.87
C PRO A 167 -14.56 -0.68 -2.66
N ILE A 168 -13.36 -0.27 -3.04
CA ILE A 168 -12.13 -1.04 -2.85
C ILE A 168 -10.99 -0.13 -2.38
N TRP A 169 -9.99 -0.69 -1.75
CA TRP A 169 -8.71 -0.03 -1.57
C TRP A 169 -7.85 -0.21 -2.83
N ILE A 170 -7.11 0.82 -3.22
CA ILE A 170 -6.10 0.75 -4.28
C ILE A 170 -4.75 0.94 -3.61
N LEU A 171 -3.96 -0.12 -3.60
CA LEU A 171 -2.62 -0.13 -2.99
C LEU A 171 -1.60 0.19 -4.09
N GLY A 172 -1.27 1.48 -4.18
CA GLY A 172 -0.31 1.98 -5.15
C GLY A 172 1.15 1.84 -4.71
N THR A 173 2.04 2.56 -5.40
CA THR A 173 3.49 2.50 -5.17
C THR A 173 3.89 2.91 -3.76
N ALA A 174 3.14 3.76 -3.07
CA ALA A 174 3.37 4.08 -1.66
C ALA A 174 3.33 2.81 -0.77
N PHE A 175 2.34 1.93 -0.96
CA PHE A 175 2.28 0.64 -0.28
C PHE A 175 3.40 -0.31 -0.74
N MET A 176 3.61 -0.43 -2.06
CA MET A 176 4.61 -1.34 -2.64
C MET A 176 6.07 -0.91 -2.39
N ARG A 177 6.32 0.32 -1.95
CA ARG A 177 7.63 0.73 -1.40
C ARG A 177 7.86 0.19 0.00
N ALA A 178 6.80 0.02 0.80
CA ALA A 178 6.91 -0.61 2.11
C ALA A 178 7.05 -2.14 2.02
N TYR A 179 6.47 -2.74 0.97
CA TYR A 179 6.39 -4.18 0.78
C TYR A 179 6.92 -4.64 -0.56
N TYR A 180 7.95 -5.48 -0.53
CA TYR A 180 8.33 -6.31 -1.66
C TYR A 180 7.13 -7.16 -2.06
N THR A 181 6.76 -7.10 -3.33
CA THR A 181 5.50 -7.67 -3.81
C THR A 181 5.77 -8.71 -4.89
N LEU A 182 5.25 -9.92 -4.71
CA LEU A 182 5.31 -11.01 -5.68
C LEU A 182 3.92 -11.26 -6.26
N PHE A 183 3.84 -11.22 -7.58
CA PHE A 183 2.64 -11.44 -8.37
C PHE A 183 2.71 -12.86 -8.97
N ASP A 184 1.92 -13.79 -8.42
CA ASP A 184 1.94 -15.20 -8.80
C ASP A 184 0.73 -15.54 -9.68
N LYS A 185 0.93 -15.46 -10.99
CA LYS A 185 -0.13 -15.76 -11.96
C LYS A 185 -0.40 -17.26 -12.07
N GLY A 186 0.56 -18.11 -11.74
CA GLY A 186 0.41 -19.57 -11.79
C GLY A 186 -0.55 -20.10 -10.73
N ASN A 187 -0.52 -19.51 -9.54
CA ASN A 187 -1.35 -19.91 -8.40
C ASN A 187 -2.47 -18.91 -8.08
N SER A 188 -2.68 -17.89 -8.93
CA SER A 188 -3.68 -16.83 -8.74
C SER A 188 -3.63 -16.21 -7.34
N ARG A 189 -2.45 -15.74 -6.93
CA ARG A 189 -2.21 -15.16 -5.61
C ARG A 189 -1.19 -14.03 -5.67
N VAL A 190 -1.11 -13.26 -4.59
CA VAL A 190 -0.09 -12.24 -4.38
C VAL A 190 0.62 -12.50 -3.06
N GLY A 191 1.93 -12.25 -3.04
CA GLY A 191 2.80 -12.38 -1.88
C GLY A 191 3.39 -11.04 -1.44
N PHE A 192 3.44 -10.80 -0.12
CA PHE A 192 4.02 -9.61 0.48
C PHE A 192 5.14 -9.96 1.46
N ALA A 193 6.24 -9.23 1.42
CA ALA A 193 7.28 -9.25 2.46
C ALA A 193 7.77 -7.82 2.70
N LYS A 194 8.23 -7.50 3.92
CA LYS A 194 8.73 -6.14 4.19
C LYS A 194 9.94 -5.85 3.28
N ALA A 195 9.90 -4.74 2.57
CA ALA A 195 10.99 -4.33 1.68
C ALA A 195 12.24 -3.96 2.51
N ARG A 196 13.42 -4.34 2.01
CA ARG A 196 14.72 -4.00 2.62
C ARG A 196 15.22 -2.67 2.04
N HIS A 197 15.34 -1.65 2.89
CA HIS A 197 15.85 -0.32 2.57
C HIS A 197 17.17 -0.07 3.30
#